data_AF-A0A414CIX8-F1
#
_entry.id   AF-A0A414CIX8-F1
#
_cell.length_a   1.000
_cell.length_b   1.000
_cell.length_c   1.000
_cell.angle_alpha   90.00
_cell.angle_beta   90.00
_cell.angle_gamma   90.00
#
_symmetry.space_group_name_H-M   'P 1'
#
loop_
_entity.id
_entity.type
_entity.pdbx_description
1 polymer ?
#
loop_
_entity_poly.entity_id
_entity_poly.type
_entity_poly.pdbx_seq_one_letter_code
_entity_poly.pdbx_strand_id
1 'polypeptide(L)' 'MNMELTYTQNGDYLIPNIKLTEQEVKLIGKYGQMRKQYLKEHRPILWNQLILTEQLFQHTRNTIKQNRNIASC' A
#
# COMPACT_ATOMS: atom_id res chain seq x y z
N MET A 1 3.04 -0.67 -23.67
CA MET A 1 1.70 -0.66 -23.05
C MET A 1 1.16 0.74 -23.19
N ASN A 2 0.12 0.95 -23.98
CA ASN A 2 -0.46 2.27 -24.20
C ASN A 2 -1.47 2.53 -23.07
N MET A 3 -1.13 3.40 -22.12
CA MET A 3 -2.13 3.97 -21.22
C MET A 3 -2.90 5.02 -22.04
N GLU A 4 -4.07 4.67 -22.54
CA GLU A 4 -5.02 5.64 -23.11
C GLU A 4 -5.45 6.60 -21.99
N LEU A 5 -4.87 7.80 -21.99
CA LEU A 5 -5.27 8.88 -21.09
C LEU A 5 -6.62 9.42 -21.58
N THR A 6 -7.65 9.28 -20.75
CA THR A 6 -8.93 9.96 -20.95
C THR A 6 -8.85 11.36 -20.35
N TYR A 7 -9.49 12.35 -20.97
CA TYR A 7 -9.44 13.75 -20.53
C TYR A 7 -10.84 14.26 -20.19
N THR A 8 -10.93 15.10 -19.16
CA THR A 8 -12.14 15.82 -18.77
C THR A 8 -11.93 17.31 -19.04
N GLN A 9 -12.85 17.94 -19.77
CA GLN A 9 -12.79 19.36 -20.08
C GLN A 9 -13.31 20.19 -18.90
N ASN A 10 -12.50 21.13 -18.42
CA ASN A 10 -12.88 22.11 -17.40
C ASN A 10 -12.57 23.52 -17.93
N GLY A 11 -13.60 24.18 -18.43
CA GLY A 11 -13.47 25.45 -19.14
C GLY A 11 -12.62 25.28 -20.40
N ASP A 12 -11.53 26.04 -20.48
CA ASP A 12 -10.62 26.04 -21.63
C ASP A 12 -9.52 24.95 -21.53
N TYR A 13 -9.46 24.19 -20.43
CA TYR A 13 -8.41 23.21 -20.18
C TYR A 13 -8.91 21.76 -20.24
N LEU A 14 -8.06 20.87 -20.76
CA LEU A 14 -8.26 19.42 -20.72
C LEU A 14 -7.43 18.81 -19.59
N ILE A 15 -8.09 18.25 -18.60
CA ILE A 15 -7.45 17.62 -17.44
C ILE A 15 -7.43 16.10 -17.65
N PRO A 16 -6.25 15.45 -17.65
CA PRO A 16 -6.17 14.00 -17.75
C PRO A 16 -6.79 13.33 -16.51
N ASN A 17 -7.63 12.33 -16.75
CA ASN A 17 -8.25 11.51 -15.72
C ASN A 17 -7.26 10.48 -15.17
N ILE A 18 -6.35 10.96 -14.34
CA ILE A 18 -5.38 10.12 -13.64
C ILE A 18 -6.11 9.48 -12.46
N LYS A 19 -6.49 8.21 -12.62
CA LYS A 19 -7.00 7.41 -11.51
C LYS A 19 -5.84 6.73 -10.81
N LEU A 20 -5.78 6.86 -9.48
CA LEU A 20 -4.95 5.96 -8.69
C LEU A 20 -5.47 4.55 -8.90
N THR A 21 -4.60 3.58 -9.17
CA THR A 21 -4.99 2.18 -9.10
C THR A 21 -5.55 1.93 -7.71
N GLU A 22 -6.78 1.43 -7.64
CA GLU A 22 -7.49 1.17 -6.40
C GLU A 22 -6.75 0.06 -5.63
N GLN A 23 -5.74 0.46 -4.86
CA GLN A 23 -5.12 -0.41 -3.89
C GLN A 23 -6.19 -0.65 -2.83
N GLU A 24 -6.59 -1.91 -2.67
CA GLU A 24 -7.55 -2.32 -1.65
C GLU A 24 -7.20 -1.63 -0.31
N VAL A 25 -7.93 -0.58 0.03
CA VAL A 25 -7.81 0.18 1.29
C VAL A 25 -8.45 -0.68 2.37
N LYS A 26 -7.95 -1.90 2.52
CA LYS A 26 -8.29 -2.75 3.64
C LYS A 26 -7.65 -2.10 4.85
N LEU A 27 -8.48 -1.41 5.63
CA LEU A 27 -8.08 -0.72 6.84
C LEU A 27 -7.09 -1.59 7.61
N ILE A 28 -5.89 -1.07 7.81
CA ILE A 28 -4.84 -1.75 8.57
C ILE A 28 -5.38 -1.91 10.00
N GLY A 29 -5.81 -3.13 10.36
CA GLY A 29 -6.25 -3.43 11.72
C GLY A 29 -5.14 -3.26 12.75
N LYS A 30 -5.47 -3.36 14.04
CA LYS A 30 -4.55 -3.15 15.18
C LYS A 30 -3.15 -3.75 14.98
N TYR A 31 -3.08 -5.02 14.57
CA TYR A 31 -1.81 -5.75 14.38
C TYR A 31 -0.95 -5.20 13.23
N GLY A 32 -1.55 -4.63 12.19
CA GLY A 32 -0.79 -4.03 11.11
C GLY A 32 -0.17 -2.68 11.51
N GLN A 33 -0.87 -1.90 12.35
CA GLN A 33 -0.30 -0.67 12.92
C GLN A 33 0.86 -0.98 13.87
N MET A 34 0.71 -2.00 14.72
CA MET A 34 1.80 -2.48 15.59
C MET A 34 3.02 -2.92 14.77
N ARG A 35 2.82 -3.66 13.67
CA ARG A 35 3.92 -4.07 12.79
C ARG A 35 4.62 -2.88 12.13
N LYS A 36 3.85 -1.87 11.71
CA LYS A 36 4.39 -0.61 11.16
C LYS A 36 5.27 0.10 12.19
N GLN A 37 4.82 0.22 13.43
CA GLN A 37 5.61 0.83 14.52
C GLN A 37 6.89 0.02 14.79
N TYR A 38 6.79 -1.30 14.89
CA TYR A 38 7.94 -2.18 15.08
C TYR A 38 9.00 -2.02 13.97
N LEU A 39 8.59 -1.94 12.70
CA LEU A 39 9.53 -1.75 11.59
C LEU A 39 10.24 -0.41 11.68
N LYS A 40 9.54 0.66 12.10
CA LYS A 40 10.12 1.99 12.26
C LYS A 40 11.15 2.04 13.40
N GLU A 41 10.84 1.41 14.53
CA GLU A 41 11.68 1.45 15.74
C GLU A 41 12.85 0.46 15.68
N HIS A 42 12.62 -0.76 15.20
CA HIS A 42 13.62 -1.83 15.28
C HIS A 42 14.32 -2.13 13.95
N ARG A 43 13.75 -1.74 12.80
CA ARG A 43 14.32 -2.06 11.47
C ARG A 43 14.20 -0.88 10.48
N PRO A 44 14.83 0.27 10.77
CA PRO A 44 14.69 1.49 9.97
C PRO A 44 15.15 1.33 8.51
N ILE A 45 16.17 0.50 8.24
CA ILE A 45 16.65 0.25 6.88
C ILE A 45 15.57 -0.47 6.05
N LEU A 46 15.01 -1.55 6.60
CA LEU A 46 13.94 -2.31 5.95
C LEU A 46 12.67 -1.45 5.80
N TRP A 47 12.36 -0.64 6.79
CA TRP A 47 11.27 0.32 6.74
C TRP A 47 11.42 1.30 5.57
N ASN A 48 12.60 1.91 5.41
CA ASN A 48 12.88 2.84 4.32
C ASN A 48 12.80 2.14 2.96
N GLN A 49 13.36 0.94 2.83
CA GLN A 49 13.25 0.15 1.60
C GLN A 49 11.79 -0.16 1.23
N LEU A 50 10.97 -0.55 2.20
CA LEU A 50 9.55 -0.86 1.99
C LEU A 50 8.70 0.37 1.66
N ILE A 51 9.05 1.55 2.17
CA ILE A 51 8.42 2.81 1.77
C ILE A 51 8.77 3.16 0.33
N LEU A 52 10.07 3.14 0.00
CA LEU A 52 10.56 3.57 -1.32
C LEU A 52 10.05 2.67 -2.45
N THR A 53 9.81 1.40 -2.14
CA THR A 53 9.26 0.42 -3.09
C THR A 53 7.72 0.35 -3.08
N GLU A 54 7.05 1.12 -2.21
CA GLU A 54 5.60 1.05 -1.96
C GLU A 54 5.08 -0.33 -1.52
N GLN A 55 5.97 -1.27 -1.18
CA GLN A 55 5.61 -2.66 -0.82
C GLN A 55 5.24 -2.82 0.66
N LEU A 56 5.25 -1.75 1.45
CA LEU A 56 4.97 -1.80 2.87
C LEU A 56 3.61 -2.46 3.20
N PHE A 57 2.57 -2.12 2.45
CA PHE A 57 1.23 -2.68 2.64
C PHE A 57 1.17 -4.18 2.30
N GLN A 58 1.89 -4.61 1.26
CA GLN A 58 1.95 -6.01 0.87
C GLN A 58 2.72 -6.85 1.90
N HIS A 59 3.87 -6.35 2.36
CA HIS A 59 4.68 -7.01 3.38
C HIS A 59 3.92 -7.20 4.70
N THR A 60 3.25 -6.15 5.18
CA THR A 60 2.46 -6.21 6.43
C THR A 60 1.29 -7.18 6.30
N ARG A 61 0.58 -7.18 5.16
CA ARG A 61 -0.52 -8.12 4.88
C ARG A 61 -0.04 -9.57 4.83
N ASN A 62 1.07 -9.84 4.16
CA ASN A 62 1.64 -11.18 4.07
C ASN A 62 2.08 -11.70 5.45
N THR A 63 2.70 -10.85 6.26
CA THR A 63 3.07 -11.19 7.64
C THR A 63 1.85 -11.55 8.49
N ILE A 64 0.76 -10.77 8.40
CA ILE A 64 -0.49 -11.07 9.11
C ILE A 64 -1.12 -12.39 8.62
N LYS A 65 -1.15 -12.63 7.30
CA LYS A 65 -1.68 -13.87 6.72
C LYS A 65 -0.88 -15.10 7.19
N GLN A 66 0.45 -15.01 7.20
CA GLN A 66 1.32 -16.08 7.68
C GLN A 66 1.06 -16.39 9.15
N ASN A 67 0.92 -15.38 10.00
CA ASN A 67 0.63 -15.57 11.43
C ASN A 67 -0.75 -16.18 11.69
N ARG A 68 -1.74 -15.95 10.81
CA ARG A 68 -3.09 -16.50 10.96
C ARG A 68 -3.13 -18.02 10.73
N ASN A 69 -2.26 -18.57 9.89
CA ASN A 69 -2.16 -20.02 9.67
C ASN A 69 -1.56 -20.79 10.86
N ILE A 70 -0.96 -20.09 11.82
CA ILE A 70 -0.38 -20.68 13.04
C ILE A 70 -1.44 -20.78 14.16
N ALA A 71 -2.57 -20.07 14.04
CA ALA A 71 -3.66 -20.06 15.01
C ALA A 71 -4.80 -21.03 14.67
N SER A 72 -4.63 -21.87 13.64
CA SER A 72 -5.58 -22.91 13.24
C SER A 72 -5.08 -24.34 13.50
N CYS A 73 -4.14 -24.50 14.44
CA CYS A 73 -3.78 -25.78 15.05
C CYS A 73 -4.43 -25.89 16.42
#